data_AF-A0A7S2FT09-F1
#
_entry.id   AF-A0A7S2FT09-F1
#
_cell.length_a   1.000
_cell.length_b   1.000
_cell.length_c   1.000
_cell.angle_alpha   90.00
_cell.angle_beta   90.00
_cell.angle_gamma   90.00
#
_symmetry.space_group_name_H-M   'P 1'
#
loop_
_entity.id
_entity.type
_entity.pdbx_description
1 polymer ?
#
loop_
_entity_poly.entity_id
_entity_poly.type
_entity_poly.pdbx_seq_one_letter_code
_entity_poly.pdbx_strand_id
1 'polypeptide(L)'
;WFRFSRDGASNQEIYPARPGSSEEVPVCGPDSLCDSRGWRVTGKSGELLTVRVQVVDAHVTVTLISPSLGTRVMHSVEGPKHHSYHIAGSFNDFRYEEMTLDEESLATFRYRGKTGDSGYEHFYIATDALPNLSYYPEANSMYPGTSIVRGPGPMAEGKLFAISCLKAGAEFEIEFDRHSQDKRKIVTVKWLDGRVDGPSMKEAFHNFRNMAIIPPGLMVDEPPDVPWQS
;
A
#
# COMPACT_ATOMS: atom_id res chain seq x y z
N TRP A 1 -18.23 -4.14 22.34
CA TRP A 1 -17.69 -3.50 21.13
C TRP A 1 -18.76 -2.62 20.55
N PHE A 2 -18.44 -1.41 20.13
CA PHE A 2 -19.41 -0.54 19.46
C PHE A 2 -18.73 0.33 18.40
N ARG A 3 -19.54 0.83 17.47
CA ARG A 3 -19.24 1.88 16.50
C ARG A 3 -20.56 2.58 16.17
N PHE A 4 -20.50 3.74 15.53
CA PHE A 4 -21.72 4.42 15.09
C PHE A 4 -21.88 4.25 13.58
N SER A 5 -23.12 4.13 13.14
CA SER A 5 -23.49 4.20 11.73
C SER A 5 -24.47 5.35 11.58
N ARG A 6 -24.14 6.32 10.73
CA ARG A 6 -25.03 7.46 10.46
C ARG A 6 -26.22 6.95 9.64
N ASP A 7 -27.43 7.19 10.15
CA ASP A 7 -28.69 6.79 9.53
C ASP A 7 -28.79 5.28 9.20
N GLY A 8 -28.03 4.43 9.89
CA GLY A 8 -27.95 3.00 9.63
C GLY A 8 -27.22 2.61 8.34
N ALA A 9 -26.54 3.55 7.68
CA ALA A 9 -25.79 3.30 6.47
C ALA A 9 -24.38 2.72 6.76
N SER A 10 -24.07 1.57 6.17
CA SER A 10 -22.78 0.88 6.35
C SER A 10 -21.60 1.58 5.69
N ASN A 11 -21.84 2.56 4.83
CA ASN A 11 -20.81 3.40 4.23
C ASN A 11 -20.56 4.72 4.97
N GLN A 12 -21.19 4.91 6.13
CA GLN A 12 -21.06 6.10 6.97
C GLN A 12 -20.85 5.67 8.42
N GLU A 13 -19.83 4.86 8.65
CA GLU A 13 -19.45 4.39 9.99
C GLU A 13 -18.45 5.31 10.64
N ILE A 14 -18.61 5.56 11.94
CA ILE A 14 -17.68 6.29 12.81
C ILE A 14 -17.10 5.29 13.81
N TYR A 15 -15.78 5.13 13.82
CA TYR A 15 -15.09 4.01 14.46
C TYR A 15 -13.67 4.43 14.94
N PRO A 16 -12.96 3.64 15.76
CA PRO A 16 -11.59 3.97 16.17
C PRO A 16 -10.56 3.69 15.08
N ALA A 17 -9.48 4.48 15.01
CA ALA A 17 -8.37 4.24 14.09
C ALA A 17 -7.72 2.85 14.24
N ARG A 18 -7.74 2.23 15.43
CA ARG A 18 -7.18 0.89 15.66
C ARG A 18 -8.24 -0.08 16.20
N PRO A 19 -8.22 -1.36 15.79
CA PRO A 19 -9.13 -2.35 16.34
C PRO A 19 -8.80 -2.63 17.81
N GLY A 20 -9.84 -2.69 18.65
CA GLY A 20 -9.69 -3.10 20.06
C GLY A 20 -8.93 -2.12 20.94
N SER A 21 -8.60 -0.94 20.42
CA SER A 21 -7.95 0.11 21.19
C SER A 21 -8.88 0.65 22.27
N SER A 22 -8.31 0.83 23.46
CA SER A 22 -8.84 1.74 24.45
C SER A 22 -8.71 3.19 23.98
N GLU A 23 -9.69 3.99 24.38
CA GLU A 23 -9.89 5.45 24.56
C GLU A 23 -8.85 6.51 24.08
N GLU A 24 -7.65 6.17 23.62
CA GLU A 24 -6.57 7.09 23.23
C GLU A 24 -6.31 7.16 21.72
N VAL A 25 -7.14 6.50 20.91
CA VAL A 25 -6.98 6.53 19.46
C VAL A 25 -7.86 7.60 18.82
N PRO A 26 -7.42 8.17 17.68
CA PRO A 26 -8.26 9.02 16.87
C PRO A 26 -9.59 8.36 16.47
N VAL A 27 -10.60 9.20 16.31
CA VAL A 27 -11.86 8.84 15.66
C VAL A 27 -11.67 8.87 14.15
N CYS A 28 -12.16 7.85 13.46
CA CYS A 28 -12.24 7.79 12.00
C CYS A 28 -13.71 7.79 11.55
N GLY A 29 -13.94 7.95 10.25
CA GLY A 29 -15.25 8.13 9.65
C GLY A 29 -15.79 9.57 9.67
N PRO A 30 -16.99 9.80 9.11
CA PRO A 30 -17.90 8.77 8.58
C PRO A 30 -17.46 8.23 7.22
N ASP A 31 -17.10 6.95 7.14
CA ASP A 31 -16.68 6.27 5.91
C ASP A 31 -16.96 4.75 5.95
N SER A 32 -16.57 4.01 4.91
CA SER A 32 -16.75 2.56 4.79
C SER A 32 -15.46 1.75 5.05
N LEU A 33 -14.42 2.38 5.61
CA LEU A 33 -13.08 1.81 5.78
C LEU A 33 -12.90 1.18 7.17
N CYS A 34 -13.98 0.99 7.91
CA CYS A 34 -13.96 0.45 9.26
C CYS A 34 -13.23 -0.89 9.38
N ASP A 35 -13.34 -1.80 8.40
CA ASP A 35 -12.71 -3.14 8.39
C ASP A 35 -12.83 -3.86 9.74
N SER A 36 -14.07 -3.94 10.27
CA SER A 36 -14.41 -4.52 11.58
C SER A 36 -13.91 -3.78 12.83
N ARG A 37 -13.27 -2.60 12.68
CA ARG A 37 -12.85 -1.77 13.81
C ARG A 37 -14.04 -1.34 14.66
N GLY A 38 -13.81 -1.23 15.97
CA GLY A 38 -14.82 -0.86 16.93
C GLY A 38 -14.18 -0.60 18.28
N TRP A 39 -14.76 0.32 19.05
CA TRP A 39 -14.31 0.61 20.40
C TRP A 39 -14.67 -0.55 21.31
N ARG A 40 -13.69 -0.97 22.10
CA ARG A 40 -13.92 -1.91 23.19
C ARG A 40 -14.09 -1.10 24.47
N VAL A 41 -15.25 -1.23 25.12
CA VAL A 41 -15.50 -0.63 26.44
C VAL A 41 -15.50 -1.73 27.49
N THR A 42 -14.86 -1.45 28.61
CA THR A 42 -14.79 -2.33 29.78
C THR A 42 -15.30 -1.57 31.00
N GLY A 43 -16.25 -2.13 31.74
CA GLY A 43 -16.82 -1.50 32.93
C GLY A 43 -17.37 -2.53 33.91
N LYS A 44 -17.91 -2.07 35.04
CA LYS A 44 -18.54 -2.97 36.02
C LYS A 44 -19.84 -3.52 35.45
N SER A 45 -20.17 -4.77 35.79
CA SER A 45 -21.46 -5.35 35.40
C SER A 45 -22.61 -4.52 36.00
N GLY A 46 -23.62 -4.21 35.18
CA GLY A 46 -24.76 -3.37 35.57
C GLY A 46 -24.49 -1.85 35.52
N GLU A 47 -23.27 -1.43 35.17
CA GLU A 47 -22.95 -0.02 35.01
C GLU A 47 -23.57 0.57 33.74
N LEU A 48 -24.15 1.77 33.86
CA LEU A 48 -24.65 2.50 32.71
C LEU A 48 -23.52 3.31 32.06
N LEU A 49 -23.27 3.03 30.79
CA LEU A 49 -22.36 3.78 29.94
C LEU A 49 -23.16 4.75 29.07
N THR A 50 -22.83 6.03 29.12
CA THR A 50 -23.32 7.02 28.15
C THR A 50 -22.27 7.24 27.08
N VAL A 51 -22.65 7.09 25.81
CA VAL A 51 -21.80 7.44 24.67
C VAL A 51 -22.44 8.60 23.92
N ARG A 52 -21.67 9.66 23.67
CA ARG A 52 -22.10 10.84 22.93
C ARG A 52 -21.22 11.01 21.71
N VAL A 53 -21.84 11.23 20.55
CA VAL A 53 -21.16 11.66 19.33
C VAL A 53 -21.54 13.09 19.03
N GLN A 54 -20.56 13.89 18.65
CA GLN A 54 -20.74 15.24 18.16
C GLN A 54 -19.96 15.38 16.86
N VAL A 55 -20.61 15.93 15.83
CA VAL A 55 -19.99 16.25 14.55
C VAL A 55 -20.19 17.75 14.32
N VAL A 56 -19.09 18.51 14.22
CA VAL A 56 -19.09 19.96 13.96
C VAL A 56 -18.02 20.22 12.92
N ASP A 57 -18.37 20.85 11.79
CA ASP A 57 -17.42 21.20 10.73
C ASP A 57 -16.51 20.04 10.28
N ALA A 58 -17.10 18.85 10.10
CA ALA A 58 -16.42 17.58 9.80
C ALA A 58 -15.48 17.05 10.89
N HIS A 59 -15.32 17.75 12.01
CA HIS A 59 -14.65 17.24 13.20
C HIS A 59 -15.60 16.37 14.02
N VAL A 60 -15.20 15.13 14.27
CA VAL A 60 -15.95 14.15 15.05
C VAL A 60 -15.36 14.04 16.45
N THR A 61 -16.20 14.19 17.46
CA THR A 61 -15.86 13.97 18.85
C THR A 61 -16.73 12.86 19.42
N VAL A 62 -16.10 11.84 20.00
CA VAL A 62 -16.78 10.74 20.71
C VAL A 62 -16.46 10.87 22.18
N THR A 63 -17.49 10.95 23.02
CA THR A 63 -17.35 11.04 24.48
C THR A 63 -17.96 9.80 25.13
N LEU A 64 -17.18 9.12 25.96
CA LEU A 64 -17.62 8.03 26.83
C LEU A 64 -17.71 8.55 28.27
N ILE A 65 -18.84 8.29 28.94
CA ILE A 65 -19.09 8.70 30.32
C ILE A 65 -19.59 7.49 31.09
N SER A 66 -18.87 7.11 32.15
CA SER A 66 -19.28 6.05 33.07
C SER A 66 -18.76 6.31 34.49
N PRO A 67 -19.43 5.83 35.55
CA PRO A 67 -18.94 5.95 36.92
C PRO A 67 -17.53 5.38 37.16
N SER A 68 -17.16 4.27 36.50
CA SER A 68 -15.87 3.59 36.68
C SER A 68 -14.75 4.11 35.78
N LEU A 69 -15.07 4.58 34.57
CA LEU A 69 -14.10 5.10 33.60
C LEU A 69 -13.94 6.62 33.66
N GLY A 70 -14.88 7.32 34.29
CA GLY A 70 -14.96 8.77 34.25
C GLY A 70 -15.46 9.28 32.89
N THR A 71 -14.95 10.44 32.47
CA THR A 71 -15.24 11.01 31.14
C THR A 71 -14.01 10.88 30.25
N ARG A 72 -14.23 10.37 29.03
CA ARG A 72 -13.18 10.13 28.04
C ARG A 72 -13.61 10.72 26.72
N VAL A 73 -12.72 11.46 26.08
CA VAL A 73 -13.02 12.19 24.86
C VAL A 73 -12.00 11.79 23.81
N MET A 74 -12.49 11.33 22.67
CA MET A 74 -11.69 11.00 21.49
C MET A 74 -12.09 11.96 20.38
N HIS A 75 -11.10 12.38 19.60
CA HIS A 75 -11.27 13.34 18.51
C HIS A 75 -10.82 12.74 17.18
N SER A 76 -11.46 13.12 16.09
CA SER A 76 -10.93 12.87 14.76
C SER A 76 -9.66 13.68 14.50
N VAL A 77 -8.81 13.18 13.61
CA VAL A 77 -7.68 13.94 13.08
C VAL A 77 -8.12 14.64 11.81
N GLU A 78 -8.11 15.96 11.81
CA GLU A 78 -8.48 16.74 10.63
C GLU A 78 -7.43 16.62 9.50
N GLY A 79 -7.91 16.83 8.27
CA GLY A 79 -7.05 16.92 7.10
C GLY A 79 -6.59 15.56 6.55
N PRO A 80 -5.47 15.52 5.81
CA PRO A 80 -5.08 14.33 5.06
C PRO A 80 -4.51 13.21 5.92
N LYS A 81 -4.15 13.51 7.17
CA LYS A 81 -3.63 12.55 8.15
C LYS A 81 -4.72 11.74 8.84
N HIS A 82 -5.96 11.82 8.34
CA HIS A 82 -7.09 11.04 8.86
C HIS A 82 -6.90 9.52 8.67
N HIS A 83 -6.09 9.12 7.69
CA HIS A 83 -5.59 7.75 7.52
C HIS A 83 -4.08 7.77 7.30
N SER A 84 -3.40 6.71 7.74
CA SER A 84 -2.02 6.45 7.31
C SER A 84 -2.02 5.54 6.10
N TYR A 85 -1.05 5.72 5.21
CA TYR A 85 -0.89 4.86 4.04
C TYR A 85 0.46 4.17 4.16
N HIS A 86 0.45 2.86 3.94
CA HIS A 86 1.62 2.02 4.07
C HIS A 86 1.87 1.27 2.77
N ILE A 87 3.12 1.04 2.44
CA ILE A 87 3.51 0.20 1.32
C ILE A 87 4.03 -1.13 1.81
N ALA A 88 3.71 -2.20 1.08
CA ALA A 88 4.29 -3.52 1.28
C ALA A 88 4.67 -4.09 -0.09
N GLY A 89 5.94 -4.50 -0.25
CA GLY A 89 6.46 -5.02 -1.49
C GLY A 89 7.69 -5.91 -1.34
N SER A 90 8.16 -6.49 -2.43
CA SER A 90 9.33 -7.39 -2.42
C SER A 90 10.60 -6.69 -1.94
N PHE A 91 10.74 -5.38 -2.15
CA PHE A 91 11.87 -4.57 -1.67
C PHE A 91 11.89 -4.33 -0.14
N ASN A 92 10.84 -4.70 0.59
CA ASN A 92 10.78 -4.59 2.05
C ASN A 92 10.22 -5.85 2.74
N ASP A 93 10.37 -7.00 2.10
CA ASP A 93 9.87 -8.31 2.55
C ASP A 93 8.36 -8.30 2.85
N PHE A 94 7.59 -7.52 2.08
CA PHE A 94 6.16 -7.28 2.26
C PHE A 94 5.78 -6.77 3.66
N ARG A 95 6.69 -6.11 4.36
CA ARG A 95 6.40 -5.41 5.62
C ARG A 95 5.74 -4.07 5.33
N TYR A 96 4.81 -3.66 6.19
CA TYR A 96 4.17 -2.35 6.08
C TYR A 96 5.13 -1.24 6.51
N GLU A 97 5.51 -0.38 5.57
CA GLU A 97 6.28 0.84 5.82
C GLU A 97 5.41 2.07 5.54
N GLU A 98 5.36 3.02 6.46
CA GLU A 98 4.54 4.23 6.32
C GLU A 98 5.07 5.14 5.21
N MET A 99 4.17 5.59 4.34
CA MET A 99 4.45 6.57 3.30
C MET A 99 4.47 7.98 3.91
N THR A 100 5.33 8.85 3.41
CA THR A 100 5.45 10.23 3.89
C THR A 100 4.47 11.14 3.14
N LEU A 101 3.67 11.91 3.88
CA LEU A 101 2.80 12.94 3.28
C LEU A 101 3.65 14.02 2.61
N ASP A 102 3.31 14.39 1.38
CA ASP A 102 3.89 15.53 0.69
C ASP A 102 3.32 16.84 1.27
N GLU A 103 4.18 17.70 1.81
CA GLU A 103 3.73 18.95 2.43
C GLU A 103 3.22 19.97 1.39
N GLU A 104 3.70 19.88 0.14
CA GLU A 104 3.24 20.73 -0.96
C GLU A 104 1.87 20.28 -1.50
N SER A 105 1.62 18.96 -1.46
CA SER A 105 0.37 18.34 -1.89
C SER A 105 -0.21 17.53 -0.74
N LEU A 106 -1.15 18.14 -0.01
CA LEU A 106 -1.89 17.48 1.07
C LEU A 106 -2.66 16.22 0.60
N ALA A 107 -2.70 15.89 -0.68
CA ALA A 107 -3.35 14.69 -1.21
C ALA A 107 -2.37 13.55 -1.54
N THR A 108 -1.06 13.81 -1.55
CA THR A 108 -0.05 12.92 -2.11
C THR A 108 0.83 12.34 -1.01
N PHE A 109 1.04 11.03 -1.06
CA PHE A 109 1.96 10.31 -0.18
C PHE A 109 3.10 9.71 -1.01
N ARG A 110 4.31 9.74 -0.47
CA ARG A 110 5.52 9.29 -1.16
C ARG A 110 6.21 8.17 -0.39
N TYR A 111 6.76 7.24 -1.14
CA TYR A 111 7.68 6.21 -0.64
C TYR A 111 8.93 6.17 -1.51
N ARG A 112 10.11 6.08 -0.90
CA ARG A 112 11.38 5.92 -1.61
C ARG A 112 11.95 4.54 -1.34
N GLY A 113 12.36 3.86 -2.39
CA GLY A 113 12.91 2.51 -2.33
C GLY A 113 14.03 2.30 -3.34
N LYS A 114 14.60 1.10 -3.29
CA LYS A 114 15.60 0.60 -4.24
C LYS A 114 15.17 -0.75 -4.78
N THR A 115 15.47 -1.02 -6.04
CA THR A 115 15.31 -2.37 -6.59
C THR A 115 16.37 -3.31 -6.04
N GLY A 116 16.02 -4.57 -5.84
CA GLY A 116 16.97 -5.64 -5.58
C GLY A 116 17.74 -6.07 -6.83
N ASP A 117 18.47 -7.18 -6.71
CA ASP A 117 19.35 -7.69 -7.77
C ASP A 117 18.62 -8.14 -9.03
N SER A 118 17.34 -8.55 -8.91
CA SER A 118 16.49 -8.92 -10.05
C SER A 118 16.10 -7.72 -10.91
N GLY A 119 16.15 -6.50 -10.36
CA GLY A 119 15.57 -5.31 -10.97
C GLY A 119 14.05 -5.37 -11.11
N TYR A 120 13.37 -6.34 -10.48
CA TYR A 120 11.94 -6.59 -10.63
C TYR A 120 11.26 -6.67 -9.28
N GLU A 121 10.33 -5.74 -9.02
CA GLU A 121 9.68 -5.61 -7.73
C GLU A 121 8.15 -5.62 -7.85
N HIS A 122 7.50 -6.14 -6.81
CA HIS A 122 6.06 -6.14 -6.65
C HIS A 122 5.64 -5.40 -5.39
N PHE A 123 4.49 -4.72 -5.42
CA PHE A 123 3.96 -4.07 -4.22
C PHE A 123 2.45 -3.81 -4.28
N TYR A 124 1.90 -3.43 -3.13
CA TYR A 124 0.59 -2.81 -2.98
C TYR A 124 0.64 -1.74 -1.88
N ILE A 125 -0.38 -0.89 -1.81
CA ILE A 125 -0.49 0.15 -0.78
C ILE A 125 -1.68 -0.20 0.12
N ALA A 126 -1.51 -0.21 1.43
CA ALA A 126 -2.57 -0.47 2.40
C ALA A 126 -2.92 0.77 3.21
N THR A 127 -4.21 0.95 3.50
CA THR A 127 -4.71 1.97 4.41
C THR A 127 -4.58 1.47 5.85
N ASP A 128 -4.03 2.27 6.75
CA ASP A 128 -3.85 1.97 8.18
C ASP A 128 -3.14 0.63 8.47
N ALA A 129 -2.28 0.18 7.54
CA ALA A 129 -1.58 -1.11 7.57
C ALA A 129 -2.53 -2.33 7.62
N LEU A 130 -3.73 -2.19 7.03
CA LEU A 130 -4.74 -3.25 6.96
C LEU A 130 -4.80 -3.87 5.55
N PRO A 131 -4.55 -5.19 5.40
CA PRO A 131 -4.53 -5.84 4.09
C PRO A 131 -5.89 -5.81 3.37
N ASN A 132 -6.99 -5.77 4.12
CA ASN A 132 -8.34 -5.69 3.57
C ASN A 132 -8.70 -4.28 3.04
N LEU A 133 -7.83 -3.29 3.22
CA LEU A 133 -8.01 -1.91 2.75
C LEU A 133 -6.86 -1.51 1.84
N SER A 134 -6.61 -2.34 0.84
CA SER A 134 -5.49 -2.18 -0.08
C SER A 134 -5.88 -1.50 -1.39
N TYR A 135 -4.94 -0.77 -1.96
CA TYR A 135 -4.91 -0.26 -3.31
C TYR A 135 -4.00 -1.13 -4.16
N TYR A 136 -4.53 -1.59 -5.28
CA TYR A 136 -3.89 -2.56 -6.16
C TYR A 136 -4.32 -2.35 -7.62
N PRO A 137 -3.57 -2.84 -8.61
CA PRO A 137 -3.96 -2.69 -10.01
C PRO A 137 -5.12 -3.62 -10.38
N GLU A 138 -5.93 -3.21 -11.34
CA GLU A 138 -7.02 -4.02 -11.89
C GLU A 138 -6.53 -5.35 -12.50
N ALA A 139 -5.37 -5.33 -13.17
CA ALA A 139 -4.71 -6.53 -13.71
C ALA A 139 -3.43 -6.85 -12.92
N ASN A 140 -3.04 -8.13 -12.90
CA ASN A 140 -1.84 -8.58 -12.18
C ASN A 140 -0.58 -8.02 -12.84
N SER A 141 0.39 -7.62 -12.02
CA SER A 141 1.76 -7.24 -12.43
C SER A 141 1.77 -6.06 -13.41
N MET A 142 0.85 -5.11 -13.19
CA MET A 142 0.77 -3.91 -14.01
C MET A 142 1.69 -2.82 -13.48
N TYR A 143 2.28 -2.09 -14.42
CA TYR A 143 3.13 -0.94 -14.10
C TYR A 143 2.28 0.21 -13.52
N PRO A 144 2.69 0.85 -12.40
CA PRO A 144 2.00 2.01 -11.86
C PRO A 144 1.82 3.12 -12.90
N GLY A 145 0.65 3.76 -12.97
CA GLY A 145 0.36 4.76 -14.00
C GLY A 145 -0.25 4.21 -15.30
N THR A 146 -0.34 2.89 -15.47
CA THR A 146 -0.82 2.25 -16.71
C THR A 146 -2.15 1.49 -16.58
N SER A 147 -2.49 1.02 -15.38
CA SER A 147 -3.72 0.27 -15.09
C SER A 147 -4.60 1.04 -14.12
N ILE A 148 -5.91 0.80 -14.17
CA ILE A 148 -6.84 1.38 -13.20
C ILE A 148 -6.49 0.87 -11.81
N VAL A 149 -6.32 1.78 -10.85
CA VAL A 149 -6.15 1.43 -9.44
C VAL A 149 -7.51 1.10 -8.84
N ARG A 150 -7.60 -0.07 -8.22
CA ARG A 150 -8.74 -0.55 -7.42
C ARG A 150 -8.44 -0.31 -5.94
N GLY A 151 -9.49 -0.27 -5.12
CA GLY A 151 -9.38 -0.06 -3.67
C GLY A 151 -9.91 1.30 -3.20
N PRO A 152 -9.85 1.57 -1.89
CA PRO A 152 -9.37 0.65 -0.85
C PRO A 152 -10.33 -0.54 -0.69
N GLY A 153 -9.80 -1.75 -0.58
CA GLY A 153 -10.60 -2.96 -0.42
C GLY A 153 -9.76 -4.24 -0.38
N PRO A 154 -10.40 -5.41 -0.23
CA PRO A 154 -9.69 -6.68 -0.17
C PRO A 154 -8.99 -6.93 -1.50
N MET A 155 -7.67 -7.08 -1.44
CA MET A 155 -6.86 -7.39 -2.61
C MET A 155 -7.13 -8.82 -3.06
N ALA A 156 -7.50 -9.01 -4.32
CA ALA A 156 -7.59 -10.34 -4.91
C ALA A 156 -6.18 -10.94 -5.07
N GLU A 157 -6.07 -12.26 -4.95
CA GLU A 157 -4.79 -12.96 -5.01
C GLU A 157 -4.01 -12.60 -6.28
N GLY A 158 -2.71 -12.29 -6.09
CA GLY A 158 -1.80 -11.92 -7.16
C GLY A 158 -2.03 -10.53 -7.77
N LYS A 159 -2.96 -9.69 -7.30
CA LYS A 159 -3.11 -8.33 -7.82
C LYS A 159 -2.07 -7.38 -7.22
N LEU A 160 -0.85 -7.42 -7.73
CA LEU A 160 0.24 -6.55 -7.30
C LEU A 160 0.66 -5.59 -8.42
N PHE A 161 1.04 -4.38 -8.05
CA PHE A 161 1.81 -3.53 -8.96
C PHE A 161 3.15 -4.19 -9.24
N ALA A 162 3.70 -3.98 -10.43
CA ALA A 162 5.04 -4.41 -10.77
C ALA A 162 5.87 -3.25 -11.30
N ILE A 163 7.10 -3.11 -10.83
CA ILE A 163 8.09 -2.20 -11.42
C ILE A 163 9.29 -3.01 -11.86
N SER A 164 9.84 -2.65 -13.01
CA SER A 164 11.01 -3.30 -13.59
C SER A 164 12.05 -2.26 -13.98
N CYS A 165 13.32 -2.62 -13.79
CA CYS A 165 14.49 -1.81 -14.08
C CYS A 165 15.62 -2.72 -14.56
N LEU A 166 16.45 -2.21 -15.48
CA LEU A 166 17.63 -2.95 -15.95
C LEU A 166 18.87 -2.69 -15.07
N LYS A 167 18.73 -1.85 -14.05
CA LYS A 167 19.78 -1.48 -13.11
C LYS A 167 19.38 -1.99 -11.71
N ALA A 168 20.14 -2.95 -11.20
CA ALA A 168 20.02 -3.39 -9.81
C ALA A 168 20.35 -2.22 -8.86
N GLY A 169 19.64 -2.11 -7.74
CA GLY A 169 19.83 -1.01 -6.79
C GLY A 169 19.32 0.35 -7.26
N ALA A 170 18.60 0.42 -8.38
CA ALA A 170 18.05 1.67 -8.90
C ALA A 170 17.04 2.29 -7.93
N GLU A 171 17.16 3.59 -7.74
CA GLU A 171 16.33 4.35 -6.81
C GLU A 171 15.03 4.80 -7.47
N PHE A 172 13.92 4.54 -6.78
CA PHE A 172 12.60 4.95 -7.23
C PHE A 172 11.81 5.63 -6.11
N GLU A 173 10.86 6.46 -6.53
CA GLU A 173 9.87 7.08 -5.67
C GLU A 173 8.47 6.69 -6.16
N ILE A 174 7.67 6.09 -5.29
CA ILE A 174 6.26 5.78 -5.54
C ILE A 174 5.44 6.93 -4.98
N GLU A 175 4.57 7.48 -5.82
CA GLU A 175 3.61 8.51 -5.43
C GLU A 175 2.20 7.92 -5.41
N PHE A 176 1.48 8.18 -4.33
CA PHE A 176 0.09 7.81 -4.11
C PHE A 176 -0.76 9.06 -3.96
N ASP A 177 -1.54 9.40 -4.99
CA ASP A 177 -2.47 10.54 -4.99
C ASP A 177 -3.91 10.03 -5.08
N ARG A 178 -4.58 10.04 -3.93
CA ARG A 178 -5.97 9.56 -3.81
C ARG A 178 -7.00 10.48 -4.48
N HIS A 179 -6.63 11.72 -4.79
CA HIS A 179 -7.52 12.70 -5.43
C HIS A 179 -7.29 12.80 -6.94
N SER A 180 -6.37 12.01 -7.50
CA SER A 180 -6.15 11.95 -8.94
C SER A 180 -7.46 11.64 -9.68
N GLN A 181 -7.84 12.51 -10.62
CA GLN A 181 -9.02 12.31 -11.47
C GLN A 181 -8.84 11.12 -12.42
N ASP A 182 -7.62 10.91 -12.93
CA ASP A 182 -7.28 9.70 -13.67
C ASP A 182 -6.96 8.58 -12.68
N LYS A 183 -7.85 7.58 -12.62
CA LYS A 183 -7.68 6.41 -11.74
C LYS A 183 -6.42 5.60 -12.04
N ARG A 184 -5.79 5.79 -13.20
CA ARG A 184 -4.50 5.17 -13.52
C ARG A 184 -3.34 5.87 -12.84
N LYS A 185 -3.48 7.16 -12.53
CA LYS A 185 -2.46 8.02 -11.91
C LYS A 185 -2.59 8.12 -10.39
N ILE A 186 -3.50 7.38 -9.78
CA ILE A 186 -3.58 7.26 -8.32
C ILE A 186 -2.26 6.70 -7.76
N VAL A 187 -1.64 5.75 -8.45
CA VAL A 187 -0.28 5.26 -8.11
C VAL A 187 0.62 5.49 -9.30
N THR A 188 1.72 6.20 -9.11
CA THR A 188 2.77 6.38 -10.12
C THR A 188 4.14 6.10 -9.53
N VAL A 189 5.14 5.99 -10.40
CA VAL A 189 6.53 5.77 -10.00
C VAL A 189 7.45 6.67 -10.81
N LYS A 190 8.38 7.33 -10.11
CA LYS A 190 9.46 8.14 -10.66
C LYS A 190 10.78 7.44 -10.38
N TRP A 191 11.67 7.39 -11.37
CA TRP A 191 13.02 6.87 -11.19
C TRP A 191 13.95 8.04 -10.90
N LEU A 192 14.70 7.96 -9.81
CA LEU A 192 15.54 9.06 -9.31
C LEU A 192 16.94 9.04 -9.95
N ASP A 193 17.45 7.87 -10.29
CA ASP A 193 18.79 7.66 -10.85
C ASP A 193 18.77 7.01 -12.26
N GLY A 194 17.58 7.00 -12.90
CA GLY A 194 17.35 6.42 -14.23
C GLY A 194 17.04 4.92 -14.23
N ARG A 195 16.36 4.44 -15.26
CA ARG A 195 15.95 3.02 -15.40
C ARG A 195 17.02 2.09 -15.97
N VAL A 196 18.07 2.67 -16.52
CA VAL A 196 19.02 1.98 -17.37
C VAL A 196 20.40 2.49 -17.05
N ASP A 197 21.29 1.58 -16.69
CA ASP A 197 22.71 1.88 -16.64
C ASP A 197 23.28 1.77 -18.06
N GLY A 198 23.32 2.90 -18.75
CA GLY A 198 23.81 2.99 -20.13
C GLY A 198 25.19 2.35 -20.33
N PRO A 199 26.18 2.64 -19.48
CA PRO A 199 27.46 1.92 -19.43
C PRO A 199 27.32 0.40 -19.36
N SER A 200 26.61 -0.13 -18.34
CA SER A 200 26.44 -1.58 -18.17
C SER A 200 25.71 -2.24 -19.34
N MET A 201 24.70 -1.58 -19.93
CA MET A 201 24.03 -2.09 -21.13
C MET A 201 24.95 -2.11 -22.34
N LYS A 202 25.79 -1.09 -22.54
CA LYS A 202 26.78 -1.09 -23.62
C LYS A 202 27.77 -2.23 -23.44
N GLU A 203 28.27 -2.44 -22.22
CA GLU A 203 29.20 -3.53 -21.92
C GLU A 203 28.57 -4.91 -22.12
N ALA A 204 27.36 -5.14 -21.62
CA ALA A 204 26.63 -6.39 -21.83
C ALA A 204 26.39 -6.66 -23.33
N PHE A 205 26.03 -5.63 -24.09
CA PHE A 205 25.89 -5.73 -25.54
C PHE A 205 27.21 -6.06 -26.24
N HIS A 206 28.33 -5.44 -25.82
CA HIS A 206 29.66 -5.76 -26.33
C HIS A 206 30.07 -7.20 -26.01
N ASN A 207 29.84 -7.67 -24.79
CA ASN A 207 30.12 -9.05 -24.38
C ASN A 207 29.29 -10.05 -25.18
N PHE A 208 27.99 -9.80 -25.35
CA PHE A 208 27.12 -10.63 -26.19
C PHE A 208 27.59 -10.68 -27.65
N ARG A 209 27.92 -9.52 -28.23
CA ARG A 209 28.43 -9.43 -29.61
C ARG A 209 29.76 -10.18 -29.78
N ASN A 210 30.63 -10.14 -28.77
CA ASN A 210 31.92 -10.83 -28.80
C ASN A 210 31.77 -12.34 -28.57
N MET A 211 30.77 -12.79 -27.81
CA MET A 211 30.44 -14.22 -27.64
C MET A 211 29.85 -14.86 -28.90
N ALA A 212 29.18 -14.07 -29.75
CA ALA A 212 28.65 -14.55 -31.04
C ALA A 212 29.73 -14.76 -32.11
N ILE A 213 30.98 -14.37 -31.85
CA ILE A 213 32.11 -14.74 -32.68
C ILE A 213 32.58 -16.12 -32.22
N ILE A 214 31.84 -17.17 -32.59
CA ILE A 214 32.38 -18.53 -32.61
C ILE A 214 33.60 -18.46 -33.54
N PRO A 215 34.81 -18.82 -33.09
CA PRO A 215 35.97 -18.88 -33.97
C PRO A 215 35.61 -19.73 -35.19
N PRO A 216 35.76 -19.22 -36.42
CA PRO A 216 35.53 -20.04 -37.61
C PRO A 216 36.49 -21.23 -37.54
N GLY A 217 35.95 -22.42 -37.25
CA GLY A 217 36.73 -23.65 -37.02
C GLY A 217 36.29 -24.52 -35.83
N LEU A 218 35.31 -24.09 -35.02
CA LEU A 218 34.81 -24.85 -33.86
C LEU A 218 33.34 -25.30 -33.99
N MET A 219 32.89 -25.59 -35.22
CA MET A 219 31.73 -26.45 -35.43
C MET A 219 32.23 -27.88 -35.53
N VAL A 220 32.25 -28.59 -34.40
CA VAL A 220 32.38 -30.05 -34.41
C VAL A 220 30.96 -30.58 -34.62
N ASP A 221 30.66 -31.01 -35.84
CA ASP A 221 29.41 -31.69 -36.20
C ASP A 221 29.41 -33.13 -35.64
N GLU A 222 29.61 -33.30 -34.33
CA GLU A 222 29.34 -34.58 -33.68
C GLU A 222 27.96 -34.51 -33.04
N PRO A 223 26.93 -35.15 -33.64
CA PRO A 223 25.66 -35.31 -32.96
C PRO A 223 25.90 -36.12 -31.67
N PRO A 224 25.29 -35.73 -30.54
CA PRO A 224 25.41 -36.52 -29.31
C PRO A 224 24.88 -37.93 -29.58
N ASP A 225 25.69 -38.96 -29.26
CA ASP A 225 25.25 -40.35 -29.25
C ASP A 225 24.06 -40.46 -28.29
N VAL A 226 22.86 -40.58 -28.85
CA VAL A 226 21.64 -40.82 -28.08
C VAL A 226 21.50 -42.35 -27.95
N PRO A 227 21.71 -42.94 -26.76
CA PRO A 227 21.49 -44.37 -26.58
C PRO A 227 19.99 -44.65 -26.66
N TRP A 228 19.56 -45.27 -27.76
CA TRP A 228 18.24 -45.89 -27.85
C TRP A 228 18.17 -47.05 -26.86
N GLN A 229 17.46 -46.85 -25.75
CA GLN A 229 17.06 -47.96 -24.87
C GLN A 229 15.74 -48.54 -25.40
N SER A 230 15.82 -49.83 -25.70
CA SER A 230 14.73 -50.75 -26.09
C SER A 230 13.87 -51.18 -24.92
#